data_AF-A0A0S7E9H2-F1
#
_entry.id   AF-A0A0S7E9H2-F1
#
_cell.length_a   1.000
_cell.length_b   1.000
_cell.length_c   1.000
_cell.angle_alpha   90.00
_cell.angle_beta   90.00
_cell.angle_gamma   90.00
#
_symmetry.space_group_name_H-M   'P 1'
#
loop_
_entity.id
_entity.type
_entity.pdbx_description
1 polymer ?
#
loop_
_entity_poly.entity_id
_entity_poly.type
_entity_poly.pdbx_seq_one_letter_code
_entity_poly.pdbx_strand_id
1 'polypeptide(L)'
;METNRQKKMGALLQKDIVDILQGEVRKNGITNLVISVSKVNITSDLSVARVYLSIFPIDKGEELLKGIKSNAPLIKHELAQRVKHQMRKVPDLLFYVDDSLEYIDQIDKALTGDENPIANPDLLEKRKKK
;
A
#
# COMPACT_ATOMS: atom_id res chain seq x y z
N MET A 1 10.93 -4.70 -17.04
CA MET A 1 10.49 -5.98 -16.46
C MET A 1 11.09 -6.13 -15.07
N GLU A 2 10.33 -6.64 -14.11
CA GLU A 2 10.80 -6.92 -12.76
C GLU A 2 11.71 -8.17 -12.75
N THR A 3 12.84 -8.09 -12.07
CA THR A 3 13.80 -9.20 -11.94
C THR A 3 13.30 -10.26 -10.96
N ASN A 4 13.75 -11.51 -11.11
CA ASN A 4 13.44 -12.59 -10.15
C ASN A 4 13.88 -12.26 -8.72
N ARG A 5 14.94 -11.45 -8.57
CA ARG A 5 15.41 -10.99 -7.27
C ARG A 5 14.43 -10.00 -6.62
N GLN A 6 13.92 -9.04 -7.38
CA GLN A 6 12.89 -8.10 -6.90
C GLN A 6 11.64 -8.84 -6.43
N LYS A 7 11.16 -9.82 -7.21
CA LYS A 7 9.99 -10.63 -6.82
C LYS A 7 10.19 -11.39 -5.52
N LYS A 8 11.34 -12.07 -5.37
CA LYS A 8 11.67 -12.81 -4.15
C LYS A 8 11.76 -11.89 -2.93
N MET A 9 12.44 -10.75 -3.08
CA MET A 9 12.54 -9.76 -2.01
C MET A 9 11.18 -9.14 -1.67
N GLY A 10 10.35 -8.84 -2.68
CA GLY A 10 9.01 -8.29 -2.49
C GLY A 10 8.13 -9.23 -1.68
N ALA A 11 8.09 -10.51 -2.05
CA ALA A 11 7.32 -11.54 -1.33
C ALA A 11 7.79 -11.72 0.12
N LEU A 12 9.12 -11.68 0.34
CA LEU A 12 9.69 -11.74 1.67
C LEU A 12 9.25 -10.55 2.53
N LEU A 13 9.49 -9.34 2.01
CA LEU A 13 9.14 -8.09 2.67
C LEU A 13 7.65 -8.00 2.98
N GLN A 14 6.80 -8.45 2.05
CA GLN A 14 5.36 -8.47 2.23
C GLN A 14 4.99 -9.28 3.47
N LYS A 15 5.51 -10.50 3.61
CA LYS A 15 5.23 -11.37 4.76
C LYS A 15 5.71 -10.72 6.07
N ASP A 16 6.95 -10.28 6.11
CA ASP A 16 7.53 -9.73 7.35
C ASP A 16 6.86 -8.43 7.79
N ILE A 17 6.49 -7.55 6.85
CA ILE A 17 5.80 -6.30 7.16
C ILE A 17 4.39 -6.58 7.68
N VAL A 18 3.66 -7.56 7.12
CA VAL A 18 2.36 -7.97 7.65
C VAL A 18 2.49 -8.41 9.10
N ASP A 19 3.47 -9.26 9.41
CA ASP A 19 3.67 -9.77 10.77
C ASP A 19 4.05 -8.66 11.76
N ILE A 20 4.86 -7.69 11.34
CA ILE A 20 5.21 -6.52 12.16
C ILE A 20 3.96 -5.67 12.43
N LEU A 21 3.22 -5.30 11.39
CA LEU A 21 2.04 -4.44 11.52
C LEU A 21 0.94 -5.10 12.36
N GLN A 22 0.64 -6.38 12.13
CA GLN A 22 -0.34 -7.11 12.94
C GLN A 22 0.11 -7.26 14.40
N GLY A 23 1.41 -7.48 14.62
CA GLY A 23 1.98 -7.52 15.97
C GLY A 23 1.74 -6.22 16.73
N GLU A 24 2.01 -5.08 16.09
CA GLU A 24 1.78 -3.76 16.68
C GLU A 24 0.30 -3.46 16.92
N VAL A 25 -0.60 -3.82 16.00
CA VAL A 25 -2.06 -3.66 16.20
C VAL A 25 -2.53 -4.44 17.43
N ARG A 26 -2.06 -5.68 17.60
CA ARG A 26 -2.39 -6.52 18.76
C ARG A 26 -1.85 -5.96 20.06
N LYS A 27 -0.60 -5.46 20.09
CA LYS A 27 0.00 -4.83 21.28
C LYS A 27 -0.78 -3.59 21.73
N ASN A 28 -1.28 -2.81 20.78
CA ASN A 28 -2.11 -1.63 21.06
C ASN A 28 -3.58 -1.97 21.37
N GLY A 29 -3.97 -3.24 21.37
CA GLY A 29 -5.30 -3.69 21.77
C GLY A 29 -6.43 -3.28 20.82
N ILE A 30 -6.13 -2.89 19.58
CA ILE A 30 -7.12 -2.35 18.65
C ILE A 30 -7.90 -3.51 18.01
N THR A 31 -9.13 -3.73 18.45
CA THR A 31 -9.91 -4.94 18.10
C THR A 31 -10.69 -4.83 16.78
N ASN A 32 -10.90 -3.60 16.28
CA ASN A 32 -11.69 -3.33 15.07
C ASN A 32 -10.84 -2.74 13.93
N LEU A 33 -9.56 -3.07 13.90
CA LEU A 33 -8.63 -2.59 12.88
C LEU A 33 -7.91 -3.77 12.24
N VAL A 34 -8.10 -3.92 10.94
CA VAL A 34 -7.37 -4.90 10.13
C VAL A 34 -6.47 -4.16 9.17
N ILE A 35 -5.17 -4.45 9.23
CA ILE A 35 -4.16 -3.94 8.32
C ILE A 35 -3.56 -5.13 7.58
N SER A 36 -3.58 -5.07 6.25
CA SER A 36 -2.95 -6.05 5.38
C SER A 36 -2.10 -5.37 4.31
N VAL A 37 -1.15 -6.11 3.73
CA VAL A 37 -0.27 -5.60 2.67
C VAL A 37 -0.72 -6.24 1.36
N SER A 38 -1.32 -5.45 0.46
CA SER A 38 -1.77 -5.92 -0.85
C SER A 38 -0.61 -6.24 -1.77
N LYS A 39 0.38 -5.34 -1.82
CA LYS A 39 1.50 -5.42 -2.75
C LYS A 39 2.74 -4.71 -2.24
N VAL A 40 3.91 -5.25 -2.55
CA VAL A 40 5.20 -4.59 -2.35
C VAL A 40 5.92 -4.50 -3.68
N ASN A 41 6.26 -3.28 -4.10
CA ASN A 41 6.99 -3.02 -5.33
C ASN A 41 8.36 -2.42 -5.02
N ILE A 42 9.43 -3.05 -5.48
CA ILE A 42 10.80 -2.64 -5.19
C ILE A 42 11.44 -2.02 -6.44
N THR A 43 12.15 -0.92 -6.28
CA THR A 43 12.92 -0.29 -7.36
C THR A 43 14.02 -1.22 -7.90
N SER A 44 14.48 -0.97 -9.13
CA SER A 44 15.48 -1.82 -9.80
C SER A 44 16.84 -1.85 -9.08
N ASP A 45 17.19 -0.77 -8.40
CA ASP A 45 18.37 -0.63 -7.56
C ASP A 45 18.18 -1.17 -6.12
N LEU A 46 16.97 -1.66 -5.81
CA LEU A 46 16.58 -2.23 -4.51
C LEU A 46 16.76 -1.27 -3.33
N SER A 47 16.77 0.02 -3.59
CA SER A 47 16.92 1.05 -2.57
C SER A 47 15.60 1.42 -1.90
N VAL A 48 14.49 1.33 -2.63
CA VAL A 48 13.16 1.76 -2.17
C VAL A 48 12.13 0.66 -2.41
N ALA A 49 11.29 0.41 -1.40
CA ALA A 49 10.15 -0.48 -1.45
C ALA A 49 8.86 0.32 -1.21
N ARG A 50 7.98 0.33 -2.22
CA ARG A 50 6.63 0.88 -2.11
C ARG A 50 5.70 -0.22 -1.61
N VAL A 51 5.10 0.02 -0.45
CA VAL A 51 4.24 -0.91 0.27
C VAL A 51 2.81 -0.38 0.18
N TYR A 52 1.93 -1.15 -0.43
CA TYR A 52 0.50 -0.83 -0.57
C TYR A 52 -0.27 -1.58 0.51
N LEU A 53 -0.99 -0.81 1.33
CA LEU A 53 -1.72 -1.30 2.49
C LEU A 53 -3.21 -1.27 2.22
N SER A 54 -3.89 -2.36 2.54
CA SER A 54 -5.35 -2.38 2.66
C SER A 54 -5.70 -2.28 4.15
N ILE A 55 -6.46 -1.23 4.49
CA ILE A 55 -6.83 -0.87 5.85
C ILE A 55 -8.35 -0.95 5.95
N PHE A 56 -8.85 -1.69 6.94
CA PHE A 56 -10.27 -1.78 7.24
C PHE A 56 -10.53 -1.39 8.70
N PRO A 57 -11.46 -0.45 8.99
CA PRO A 57 -12.35 0.25 8.05
C PRO A 57 -11.66 1.37 7.25
N ILE A 58 -12.20 1.65 6.03
CA ILE A 58 -11.63 2.61 5.06
C ILE A 58 -11.55 4.04 5.61
N ASP A 59 -12.55 4.46 6.38
CA ASP A 59 -12.65 5.81 6.96
C ASP A 59 -11.44 6.19 7.82
N LYS A 60 -10.75 5.19 8.40
CA LYS A 60 -9.56 5.37 9.24
C LYS A 60 -8.24 5.25 8.46
N GLY A 61 -8.30 4.97 7.17
CA GLY A 61 -7.14 4.67 6.33
C GLY A 61 -6.11 5.80 6.32
N GLU A 62 -6.55 7.04 6.11
CA GLU A 62 -5.63 8.19 6.04
C GLU A 62 -4.93 8.50 7.38
N GLU A 63 -5.68 8.44 8.49
CA GLU A 63 -5.16 8.69 9.83
C GLU A 63 -4.10 7.65 10.19
N LEU A 64 -4.42 6.37 9.96
CA LEU A 64 -3.50 5.27 10.20
C LEU A 64 -2.30 5.32 9.28
N LEU A 65 -2.47 5.69 8.01
CA LEU A 65 -1.36 5.87 7.09
C LEU A 65 -0.37 6.93 7.60
N LYS A 66 -0.86 8.03 8.18
CA LYS A 66 0.01 9.06 8.80
C LYS A 66 0.77 8.50 10.00
N GLY A 67 0.11 7.71 10.84
CA GLY A 67 0.74 7.02 11.97
C GLY A 67 1.84 6.04 11.51
N ILE A 68 1.54 5.20 10.52
CA ILE A 68 2.48 4.22 9.95
C ILE A 68 3.67 4.94 9.30
N LYS A 69 3.44 6.03 8.56
CA LYS A 69 4.52 6.83 7.96
C LYS A 69 5.44 7.44 9.03
N SER A 70 4.87 7.91 10.13
CA SER A 70 5.65 8.45 11.26
C SER A 70 6.51 7.37 11.93
N ASN A 71 6.00 6.14 12.00
CA ASN A 71 6.70 4.99 12.56
C ASN A 71 7.54 4.22 11.54
N ALA A 72 7.66 4.69 10.30
CA ALA A 72 8.40 4.00 9.23
C ALA A 72 9.86 3.68 9.60
N PRO A 73 10.63 4.54 10.29
CA PRO A 73 11.99 4.21 10.71
C PRO A 73 12.05 3.04 11.70
N LEU A 74 11.09 2.97 12.63
CA LEU A 74 10.99 1.90 13.62
C LEU A 74 10.63 0.57 12.94
N ILE A 75 9.63 0.59 12.04
CA ILE A 75 9.23 -0.57 11.24
C ILE A 75 10.42 -1.07 10.40
N LYS A 76 11.16 -0.15 9.77
CA LYS A 76 12.37 -0.50 9.01
C LYS A 76 13.43 -1.13 9.90
N HIS A 77 13.63 -0.64 11.12
CA HIS A 77 14.58 -1.22 12.06
C HIS A 77 14.20 -2.65 12.44
N GLU A 78 12.95 -2.88 12.82
CA GLU A 78 12.46 -4.21 13.19
C GLU A 78 12.56 -5.18 12.01
N LEU A 79 12.15 -4.74 10.82
CA LEU A 79 12.30 -5.48 9.58
C LEU A 79 13.77 -5.84 9.31
N ALA A 80 14.68 -4.88 9.47
CA ALA A 80 16.11 -5.09 9.27
C ALA A 80 16.68 -6.18 10.18
N GLN A 81 16.20 -6.30 11.42
CA GLN A 81 16.61 -7.39 12.31
C GLN A 81 16.12 -8.75 11.82
N ARG A 82 14.88 -8.84 11.33
CA ARG A 82 14.30 -10.10 10.82
C ARG A 82 14.99 -10.59 9.55
N VAL A 83 15.30 -9.67 8.64
CA VAL A 83 15.84 -9.99 7.30
C VAL A 83 17.37 -9.89 7.21
N LYS A 84 18.05 -9.66 8.33
CA LYS A 84 19.51 -9.42 8.41
C LYS A 84 20.35 -10.47 7.66
N HIS A 85 19.95 -11.73 7.71
CA HIS A 85 20.67 -12.84 7.06
C HIS A 85 20.31 -13.03 5.58
N GLN A 86 19.25 -12.39 5.12
CA GLN A 86 18.67 -12.60 3.79
C GLN A 86 18.96 -11.42 2.86
N MET A 87 19.16 -10.23 3.42
CA MET A 87 19.39 -9.00 2.66
C MET A 87 20.60 -8.22 3.17
N ARG A 88 21.46 -7.80 2.24
CA ARG A 88 22.61 -6.93 2.55
C ARG A 88 22.19 -5.51 2.92
N LYS A 89 21.14 -4.99 2.28
CA LYS A 89 20.58 -3.65 2.51
C LYS A 89 19.07 -3.77 2.55
N VAL A 90 18.46 -3.21 3.59
CA VAL A 90 17.01 -3.09 3.69
C VAL A 90 16.59 -1.81 2.97
N PRO A 91 15.64 -1.88 2.02
CA PRO A 91 15.18 -0.69 1.31
C PRO A 91 14.47 0.30 2.24
N ASP A 92 14.39 1.56 1.82
CA ASP A 92 13.50 2.54 2.43
C ASP A 92 12.05 2.16 2.13
N LEU A 93 11.21 2.18 3.16
CA LEU A 93 9.80 1.79 3.07
C LEU A 93 8.94 3.04 2.84
N LEU A 94 8.19 3.03 1.74
CA LEU A 94 7.19 4.06 1.44
C LEU A 94 5.81 3.42 1.48
N PHE A 95 4.94 3.93 2.35
CA PHE A 95 3.59 3.37 2.55
C PHE A 95 2.53 4.15 1.79
N TYR A 96 1.62 3.42 1.16
CA TYR A 96 0.47 3.92 0.42
C TYR A 96 -0.77 3.12 0.81
N VAL A 97 -1.95 3.75 0.76
CA VAL A 97 -3.22 3.02 0.84
C VAL A 97 -3.52 2.47 -0.54
N ASP A 98 -4.03 1.24 -0.58
CA ASP A 98 -4.49 0.59 -1.80
C ASP A 98 -5.95 0.99 -2.06
N ASP A 99 -6.15 1.92 -3.00
CA ASP A 99 -7.44 2.39 -3.51
C ASP A 99 -7.86 1.68 -4.80
N SER A 100 -7.11 0.66 -5.23
CA SER A 100 -7.31 -0.01 -6.53
C SER A 100 -8.72 -0.59 -6.67
N LEU A 101 -9.32 -1.12 -5.60
CA LEU A 101 -10.67 -1.65 -5.62
C LEU A 101 -11.72 -0.57 -5.84
N GLU A 102 -11.56 0.58 -5.20
CA GLU A 102 -12.46 1.72 -5.36
C GLU A 102 -12.33 2.32 -6.76
N TYR A 103 -11.12 2.37 -7.29
CA TYR A 103 -10.87 2.77 -8.68
C TYR A 103 -11.53 1.82 -9.70
N ILE A 104 -11.46 0.50 -9.47
CA ILE A 104 -12.13 -0.49 -10.33
C ILE A 104 -13.64 -0.34 -10.25
N ASP A 105 -14.22 -0.19 -9.05
CA ASP A 105 -15.66 0.03 -8.88
C ASP A 105 -16.15 1.30 -9.59
N GLN A 106 -15.36 2.38 -9.57
CA GLN A 106 -15.65 3.59 -10.34
C GLN A 106 -15.62 3.34 -11.86
N ILE A 107 -14.67 2.56 -12.36
CA ILE A 107 -14.63 2.17 -13.77
C ILE A 107 -15.86 1.34 -14.13
N ASP A 108 -16.18 0.32 -13.35
CA ASP A 108 -17.32 -0.56 -13.62
C ASP A 108 -18.64 0.22 -13.60
N LYS A 109 -18.81 1.15 -12.66
CA LYS A 109 -19.95 2.10 -12.66
C LYS A 109 -19.99 2.97 -13.91
N ALA A 110 -18.85 3.49 -14.36
CA ALA A 110 -18.78 4.30 -15.58
C ALA A 110 -19.04 3.48 -16.87
N LEU A 111 -18.70 2.19 -16.87
CA LEU A 111 -18.93 1.29 -18.01
C LEU A 111 -20.37 0.76 -18.08
N THR A 112 -20.99 0.53 -16.91
CA THR A 112 -22.32 -0.08 -16.80
C THR A 112 -23.43 0.96 -16.63
N GLY A 113 -23.08 2.19 -16.25
CA GLY A 113 -24.02 3.28 -16.07
C GLY A 113 -24.64 3.77 -17.38
N ASP A 114 -25.86 4.30 -17.28
CA ASP A 114 -26.57 4.93 -18.41
C ASP A 114 -25.96 6.30 -18.81
N GLU A 115 -24.98 6.78 -18.05
CA GLU A 115 -24.31 8.06 -18.23
C GLU A 115 -23.25 7.98 -19.33
N ASN A 116 -23.62 8.36 -20.55
CA ASN A 116 -22.69 8.39 -21.68
C ASN A 116 -22.04 9.79 -21.84
N PRO A 117 -20.77 9.97 -21.44
CA PRO A 117 -20.08 11.26 -21.55
C PRO A 117 -19.84 11.72 -23.00
N ILE A 118 -20.02 10.85 -24.00
CA ILE A 118 -19.99 11.22 -25.42
C ILE A 118 -21.30 11.91 -25.82
N ALA A 119 -22.44 11.47 -25.27
CA ALA A 119 -23.75 12.03 -25.55
C ALA A 119 -24.08 13.25 -24.67
N ASN A 120 -23.54 13.30 -23.45
CA ASN A 120 -23.73 14.41 -22.53
C ASN A 120 -22.36 14.89 -21.98
N PRO A 121 -21.71 15.87 -22.65
CA PRO A 121 -20.38 16.35 -22.30
C PRO A 121 -20.28 17.02 -20.91
N ASP A 122 -21.41 17.43 -20.33
CA ASP A 122 -21.47 18.09 -19.02
C ASP A 122 -21.15 17.14 -17.85
N LEU A 123 -21.14 15.83 -18.10
CA LEU A 123 -20.74 14.79 -17.15
C LEU A 123 -19.22 14.74 -16.91
N LEU A 124 -18.43 15.36 -17.79
CA LEU A 124 -16.98 15.32 -17.69
C LEU A 124 -16.47 16.30 -16.63
N GLU A 125 -15.57 15.83 -15.76
CA GLU A 125 -14.87 16.71 -14.84
C GLU A 125 -14.10 17.79 -15.62
N LYS A 126 -14.27 19.04 -15.21
CA LYS A 126 -13.53 20.16 -15.81
C LYS A 126 -12.04 19.94 -15.60
N ARG A 127 -11.31 19.87 -16.72
CA ARG A 127 -9.85 19.70 -16.73
C ARG A 127 -9.20 20.68 -15.75
N LYS A 128 -8.52 20.17 -14.72
CA LYS A 128 -7.76 21.01 -13.78
C LYS A 128 -6.76 21.85 -14.59
N LYS A 129 -6.96 23.17 -14.59
CA LYS A 129 -5.99 24.10 -15.17
C LYS A 129 -4.72 24.04 -14.30
N LYS A 130 -3.60 23.85 -14.98
CA LYS A 130 -2.27 23.72 -14.40
C LYS A 130 -1.81 25.06 -13.83
#